data_AF-A0A946XUD9-F1
#
_entry.id   AF-A0A946XUD9-F1
#
_cell.length_a   1.000
_cell.length_b   1.000
_cell.length_c   1.000
_cell.angle_alpha   90.00
_cell.angle_beta   90.00
_cell.angle_gamma   90.00
#
_symmetry.space_group_name_H-M   'P 1'
#
loop_
_entity.id
_entity.type
_entity.pdbx_description
1 polymer ?
#
loop_
_entity_poly.entity_id
_entity_poly.type
_entity_poly.pdbx_seq_one_letter_code
_entity_poly.pdbx_strand_id
1 'polypeptide(L)'
;MIGFIFRQFKGWKAIINIVVLCALISIGYYYLPWSVRRNVYDLSPKFDRALRKAGYTLLTGWDELALLGRDVSVPLDGTYRGDQAYGGLPSEGFKIIGRSRLLENRGYTVGYSDQRRNPLWVTYRIFDVPELNSEKRPSNFRIDYRTQAAVRHDDYTHSGYDRGHLAPNYGIATRYGPAAQRETFLMSNVIPQDPGVNRYMWKDLEMRVAKRYGRFFSEVWVITGPVFTKSMRELPSGVEIPKYYYKIIVDEHEKRLRALAFLVEDECPPFTRIKSRLTSIDQIEELTGLDFFPELPLDMQKHLEGERASRLWPWMGPALNYYLKNRTY
;
A
#
# COMPACT_ATOMS: atom_id res chain seq x y z
N MET A 1 30.90 33.37 32.32
CA MET A 1 30.07 32.17 32.08
C MET A 1 28.81 32.44 31.26
N ILE A 2 28.06 33.53 31.53
CA ILE A 2 26.81 33.86 30.80
C ILE A 2 27.04 34.16 29.31
N GLY A 3 28.11 34.89 28.94
CA GLY A 3 28.42 35.21 27.54
C GLY A 3 28.79 34.02 26.62
N PHE A 4 29.24 32.89 27.20
CA PHE A 4 29.56 31.68 26.43
C PHE A 4 28.29 30.89 26.09
N ILE A 5 27.33 30.87 27.01
CA ILE A 5 25.99 30.31 26.81
C ILE A 5 25.27 31.09 25.69
N PHE A 6 25.28 32.43 25.72
CA PHE A 6 24.65 33.24 24.66
C PHE A 6 25.30 33.11 23.27
N ARG A 7 26.62 32.87 23.18
CA ARG A 7 27.29 32.57 21.91
C ARG A 7 26.90 31.21 21.34
N GLN A 8 26.76 30.18 22.17
CA GLN A 8 26.23 28.88 21.74
C GLN A 8 24.76 28.98 21.28
N PHE A 9 23.93 29.77 21.97
CA PHE A 9 22.54 30.00 21.55
C PHE A 9 22.42 30.76 20.21
N LYS A 10 23.32 31.71 19.90
CA LYS A 10 23.36 32.36 18.58
C LYS A 10 23.74 31.39 17.46
N GLY A 11 24.71 30.51 17.70
CA GLY A 11 25.07 29.44 16.76
C GLY A 11 23.92 28.47 16.51
N TRP A 12 23.21 28.06 17.56
CA TRP A 12 22.05 27.18 17.45
C TRP A 12 20.89 27.81 16.68
N LYS A 13 20.58 29.10 16.92
CA LYS A 13 19.55 29.80 16.13
C LYS A 13 19.91 29.86 14.65
N ALA A 14 21.17 30.12 14.31
CA ALA A 14 21.62 30.11 12.92
C ALA A 14 21.48 28.72 12.28
N ILE A 15 21.86 27.66 12.99
CA ILE A 15 21.70 26.27 12.52
C ILE A 15 20.23 25.94 12.31
N ILE A 16 19.35 26.25 13.27
CA ILE A 16 17.91 26.02 13.16
C ILE A 16 17.34 26.76 11.94
N ASN A 17 17.70 28.03 11.75
CA ASN A 17 17.23 28.83 10.62
C ASN A 17 17.68 28.22 9.28
N ILE A 18 18.93 27.74 9.18
CA ILE A 18 19.43 27.06 7.99
C ILE A 18 18.65 25.76 7.73
N VAL A 19 18.42 24.95 8.77
CA VAL A 19 17.65 23.70 8.63
C VAL A 19 16.22 23.98 8.17
N VAL A 20 15.55 24.96 8.76
CA VAL A 20 14.20 25.38 8.36
C VAL A 20 14.19 25.88 6.92
N LEU A 21 15.16 26.71 6.53
CA LEU A 21 15.27 27.20 5.16
C LEU A 21 15.48 26.06 4.16
N CYS A 22 16.39 25.12 4.45
CA CYS A 22 16.62 23.93 3.62
C CYS A 22 15.36 23.06 3.51
N ALA A 23 14.60 22.92 4.60
CA ALA A 23 13.33 22.21 4.59
C ALA A 23 12.30 22.91 3.69
N LEU A 24 12.13 24.22 3.83
CA LEU A 24 11.21 25.02 3.01
C LEU A 24 11.57 24.97 1.53
N ILE A 25 12.87 25.09 1.19
CA ILE A 25 13.35 24.98 -0.20
C ILE A 25 13.03 23.58 -0.75
N SER A 26 13.30 22.53 0.01
CA SER A 26 13.06 21.15 -0.44
C SER A 26 11.56 20.87 -0.63
N ILE A 27 10.71 21.38 0.27
CA ILE A 27 9.24 21.29 0.16
C ILE A 27 8.75 22.09 -1.05
N GLY A 28 9.22 23.32 -1.24
CA GLY A 28 8.88 24.13 -2.40
C GLY A 28 9.28 23.44 -3.71
N TYR A 29 10.50 22.90 -3.76
CA TYR A 29 11.03 22.17 -4.91
C TYR A 29 10.20 20.92 -5.24
N TYR A 30 9.71 20.20 -4.22
CA TYR A 30 8.87 19.02 -4.41
C TYR A 30 7.60 19.32 -5.21
N TYR A 31 6.98 20.48 -4.99
CA TYR A 31 5.75 20.88 -5.68
C TYR A 31 5.97 21.55 -7.03
N LEU A 32 7.22 21.79 -7.45
CA LEU A 32 7.49 22.39 -8.75
C LEU A 32 7.04 21.45 -9.89
N PRO A 33 6.30 21.98 -10.89
CA PRO A 33 5.88 21.20 -12.04
C PRO A 33 7.10 20.72 -12.83
N TRP A 34 6.93 19.63 -13.58
CA TRP A 34 8.02 19.05 -14.38
C TRP A 34 8.66 20.06 -15.34
N SER A 35 7.84 20.94 -15.94
CA SER A 35 8.32 22.01 -16.85
C SER A 35 9.38 22.90 -16.21
N VAL A 36 9.27 23.17 -14.90
CA VAL A 36 10.25 24.00 -14.16
C VAL A 36 11.44 23.16 -13.70
N ARG A 37 11.19 21.94 -13.22
CA ARG A 37 12.26 21.05 -12.73
C ARG A 37 13.17 20.52 -13.84
N ARG A 38 12.67 20.44 -15.08
CA ARG A 38 13.42 19.93 -16.24
C ARG A 38 14.79 20.59 -16.39
N ASN A 39 14.87 21.92 -16.25
CA ASN A 39 16.14 22.64 -16.35
C ASN A 39 17.16 22.19 -15.28
N VAL A 40 16.69 21.93 -14.06
CA VAL A 40 17.55 21.43 -12.98
C VAL A 40 17.92 19.97 -13.20
N TYR A 41 16.98 19.16 -13.71
CA TYR A 41 17.22 17.77 -14.06
C TYR A 41 18.26 17.63 -15.18
N ASP A 42 18.14 18.42 -16.25
CA ASP A 42 19.06 18.40 -17.39
C ASP A 42 20.48 18.84 -16.99
N LEU A 43 20.61 19.76 -16.03
CA LEU A 43 21.88 20.16 -15.43
C LEU A 43 22.46 19.09 -14.49
N SER A 44 21.62 18.52 -13.62
CA SER A 44 22.05 17.51 -12.64
C SER A 44 20.88 16.61 -12.21
N PRO A 45 20.73 15.42 -12.84
CA PRO A 45 19.69 14.46 -12.49
C PRO A 45 19.82 13.90 -11.06
N LYS A 46 21.05 13.92 -10.52
CA LYS A 46 21.30 13.51 -9.12
C LYS A 46 20.77 14.57 -8.15
N PHE A 47 20.96 15.84 -8.47
CA PHE A 47 20.53 16.95 -7.63
C PHE A 47 19.00 17.12 -7.61
N ASP A 48 18.31 17.06 -8.76
CA ASP A 48 16.84 17.05 -8.83
C ASP A 48 16.27 15.93 -7.94
N ARG A 49 16.80 14.70 -8.09
CA ARG A 49 16.37 13.56 -7.28
C ARG A 49 16.62 13.76 -5.80
N ALA A 50 17.75 14.33 -5.41
CA ALA A 50 18.07 14.59 -4.00
C ALA A 50 17.11 15.60 -3.36
N LEU A 51 16.88 16.75 -4.02
CA LEU A 51 15.95 17.76 -3.52
C LEU A 51 14.51 17.25 -3.47
N ARG A 52 14.04 16.59 -4.54
CA ARG A 52 12.69 16.01 -4.57
C ARG A 52 12.51 14.95 -3.49
N LYS A 53 13.52 14.10 -3.26
CA LYS A 53 13.50 13.11 -2.18
C LYS A 53 13.48 13.76 -0.80
N ALA A 54 14.24 14.84 -0.58
CA ALA A 54 14.24 15.56 0.69
C ALA A 54 12.85 16.16 1.00
N GLY A 55 12.25 16.87 0.04
CA GLY A 55 10.90 17.42 0.18
C GLY A 55 9.85 16.32 0.39
N TYR A 56 9.93 15.24 -0.40
CA TYR A 56 9.09 14.05 -0.22
C TYR A 56 9.18 13.49 1.20
N THR A 57 10.40 13.33 1.73
CA THR A 57 10.63 12.74 3.06
C THR A 57 10.03 13.61 4.16
N LEU A 58 10.21 14.93 4.08
CA LEU A 58 9.63 15.89 5.04
C LEU A 58 8.10 15.86 5.01
N LEU A 59 7.50 15.95 3.83
CA LEU A 59 6.04 15.93 3.66
C LEU A 59 5.44 14.59 4.07
N THR A 60 6.17 13.50 3.82
CA THR A 60 5.78 12.16 4.25
C THR A 60 5.80 12.04 5.75
N GLY A 61 6.84 12.57 6.42
CA GLY A 61 6.88 12.66 7.87
C GLY A 61 5.70 13.45 8.43
N TRP A 62 5.34 14.57 7.79
CA TRP A 62 4.16 15.35 8.16
C TRP A 62 2.84 14.56 8.01
N ASP A 63 2.68 13.81 6.93
CA ASP A 63 1.50 12.96 6.73
C ASP A 63 1.37 11.86 7.76
N GLU A 64 2.49 11.30 8.20
CA GLU A 64 2.55 10.24 9.19
C GLU A 64 2.19 10.70 10.60
N LEU A 65 2.41 11.98 10.91
CA LEU A 65 1.90 12.57 12.15
C LEU A 65 0.38 12.57 12.17
N ALA A 66 -0.25 12.70 10.99
CA ALA A 66 -1.70 12.64 10.80
C ALA A 66 -2.50 13.50 11.81
N LEU A 67 -1.95 14.66 12.19
CA LEU A 67 -2.54 15.56 13.20
C LEU A 67 -3.87 16.16 12.78
N LEU A 68 -4.07 16.32 11.46
CA LEU A 68 -5.25 16.91 10.86
C LEU A 68 -5.86 15.95 9.85
N GLY A 69 -7.19 15.94 9.80
CA GLY A 69 -7.98 15.11 8.90
C GLY A 69 -8.96 14.21 9.68
N ARG A 70 -9.64 13.34 8.95
CA ARG A 70 -10.66 12.44 9.46
C ARG A 70 -10.37 11.02 8.97
N ASP A 71 -10.54 10.07 9.87
CA ASP A 71 -10.57 8.64 9.54
C ASP A 71 -11.98 8.27 9.09
N VAL A 72 -12.09 7.25 8.26
CA VAL A 72 -13.38 6.59 7.96
C VAL A 72 -13.56 5.48 8.97
N SER A 73 -14.71 5.45 9.66
CA SER A 73 -15.02 4.37 10.59
C SER A 73 -16.51 4.21 10.86
N VAL A 74 -16.95 2.97 11.07
CA VAL A 74 -18.32 2.61 11.49
C VAL A 74 -18.31 1.92 12.84
N PRO A 75 -19.35 2.09 13.69
CA PRO A 75 -19.55 1.20 14.83
C PRO A 75 -19.65 -0.26 14.38
N LEU A 76 -19.05 -1.17 15.14
CA LEU A 76 -19.20 -2.61 14.96
C LEU A 76 -20.43 -3.11 15.72
N ASP A 77 -21.29 -3.85 15.05
CA ASP A 77 -22.48 -4.50 15.61
C ASP A 77 -22.39 -6.03 15.67
N GLY A 78 -21.22 -6.59 15.35
CA GLY A 78 -21.00 -8.03 15.26
C GLY A 78 -19.52 -8.39 15.17
N THR A 79 -19.23 -9.64 14.81
CA THR A 79 -17.88 -10.12 14.54
C THR A 79 -17.80 -10.58 13.09
N TYR A 80 -16.92 -9.95 12.32
CA TYR A 80 -16.75 -10.20 10.87
C TYR A 80 -15.31 -10.58 10.53
N ARG A 81 -14.56 -11.08 11.53
CA ARG A 81 -13.14 -11.43 11.42
C ARG A 81 -13.00 -12.81 10.78
N GLY A 82 -12.40 -12.88 9.61
CA GLY A 82 -11.87 -14.12 9.03
C GLY A 82 -10.34 -14.18 9.14
N ASP A 83 -9.76 -15.34 8.86
CA ASP A 83 -8.31 -15.54 8.99
C ASP A 83 -7.48 -14.65 8.07
N GLN A 84 -7.95 -14.45 6.83
CA GLN A 84 -7.26 -13.68 5.79
C GLN A 84 -8.14 -12.59 5.15
N ALA A 85 -9.44 -12.60 5.42
CA ALA A 85 -10.40 -11.63 4.91
C ALA A 85 -11.26 -11.12 6.06
N TYR A 86 -11.69 -9.87 5.96
CA TYR A 86 -12.58 -9.23 6.91
C TYR A 86 -13.88 -8.93 6.19
N GLY A 87 -15.04 -9.22 6.79
CA GLY A 87 -16.33 -9.01 6.15
C GLY A 87 -16.57 -9.89 4.92
N GLY A 88 -15.93 -11.07 4.85
CA GLY A 88 -16.03 -11.97 3.70
C GLY A 88 -15.00 -11.71 2.60
N LEU A 89 -14.93 -12.63 1.64
CA LEU A 89 -14.11 -12.48 0.44
C LEU A 89 -14.78 -11.52 -0.55
N PRO A 90 -14.02 -10.69 -1.30
CA PRO A 90 -14.60 -9.86 -2.34
C PRO A 90 -15.42 -10.68 -3.32
N SER A 91 -16.70 -10.33 -3.47
CA SER A 91 -17.62 -11.07 -4.32
C SER A 91 -17.74 -10.41 -5.69
N GLU A 92 -18.18 -11.19 -6.69
CA GLU A 92 -18.47 -10.64 -8.01
C GLU A 92 -19.74 -9.81 -7.93
N GLY A 93 -19.62 -8.48 -7.97
CA GLY A 93 -20.76 -7.60 -8.13
C GLY A 93 -21.42 -7.78 -9.51
N PHE A 94 -22.55 -7.10 -9.74
CA PHE A 94 -23.38 -7.24 -10.95
C PHE A 94 -22.67 -6.96 -12.30
N LYS A 95 -21.40 -6.52 -12.31
CA LYS A 95 -20.64 -6.10 -13.51
C LYS A 95 -19.50 -7.04 -13.93
N ILE A 96 -19.16 -8.08 -13.18
CA ILE A 96 -18.07 -8.99 -13.57
C ILE A 96 -18.57 -10.02 -14.58
N ILE A 97 -18.03 -9.96 -15.80
CA ILE A 97 -18.17 -11.01 -16.80
C ILE A 97 -17.01 -11.98 -16.60
N GLY A 98 -17.26 -13.08 -15.87
CA GLY A 98 -16.36 -14.24 -15.84
C GLY A 98 -16.04 -14.76 -14.43
N ARG A 99 -16.17 -16.08 -14.26
CA ARG A 99 -15.89 -16.80 -13.01
C ARG A 99 -14.44 -16.59 -12.57
N SER A 100 -14.24 -16.06 -11.37
CA SER A 100 -12.97 -16.06 -10.67
C SER A 100 -12.70 -17.43 -10.01
N ARG A 101 -11.43 -17.82 -9.98
CA ARG A 101 -10.94 -19.02 -9.28
C ARG A 101 -10.37 -18.61 -7.93
N LEU A 102 -10.92 -19.21 -6.87
CA LEU A 102 -10.37 -19.04 -5.53
C LEU A 102 -9.11 -19.89 -5.35
N LEU A 103 -8.01 -19.26 -4.94
CA LEU A 103 -6.74 -19.93 -4.64
C LEU A 103 -6.32 -19.59 -3.22
N GLU A 104 -6.48 -20.55 -2.32
CA GLU A 104 -6.06 -20.41 -0.92
C GLU A 104 -4.57 -20.71 -0.79
N ASN A 105 -3.84 -19.82 -0.10
CA ASN A 105 -2.45 -20.00 0.30
C ASN A 105 -2.35 -19.83 1.82
N ARG A 106 -1.21 -20.18 2.42
CA ARG A 106 -1.06 -20.21 3.88
C ARG A 106 -1.24 -18.85 4.56
N GLY A 107 -0.87 -17.77 3.88
CA GLY A 107 -0.94 -16.41 4.44
C GLY A 107 -1.84 -15.44 3.68
N TYR A 108 -2.42 -15.86 2.56
CA TYR A 108 -3.24 -15.00 1.70
C TYR A 108 -4.13 -15.81 0.76
N THR A 109 -5.24 -15.21 0.33
CA THR A 109 -6.19 -15.81 -0.61
C THR A 109 -6.30 -14.96 -1.87
N VAL A 110 -6.43 -15.60 -3.03
CA VAL A 110 -6.48 -14.93 -4.33
C VAL A 110 -7.79 -15.25 -5.04
N GLY A 111 -8.47 -14.23 -5.55
CA GLY A 111 -9.48 -14.38 -6.60
C GLY A 111 -8.82 -14.19 -7.96
N TYR A 112 -8.62 -15.27 -8.72
CA TYR A 112 -7.84 -15.26 -9.96
C TYR A 112 -8.71 -15.32 -11.22
N SER A 113 -8.40 -14.52 -12.23
CA SER A 113 -9.04 -14.59 -13.55
C SER A 113 -8.11 -15.23 -14.57
N ASP A 114 -8.44 -16.45 -15.00
CA ASP A 114 -7.74 -17.13 -16.09
C ASP A 114 -7.86 -16.34 -17.41
N GLN A 115 -8.99 -15.65 -17.63
CA GLN A 115 -9.21 -14.81 -18.81
C GLN A 115 -8.23 -13.64 -18.86
N ARG A 116 -8.05 -12.92 -17.75
CA ARG A 116 -7.13 -11.77 -17.67
C ARG A 116 -5.68 -12.19 -17.44
N ARG A 117 -5.44 -13.48 -17.15
CA ARG A 117 -4.17 -14.03 -16.68
C ARG A 117 -3.60 -13.29 -15.46
N ASN A 118 -4.48 -12.78 -14.60
CA ASN A 118 -4.13 -11.95 -13.45
C ASN A 118 -5.05 -12.25 -12.25
N PRO A 119 -4.57 -12.04 -11.01
CA PRO A 119 -5.46 -11.88 -9.86
C PRO A 119 -6.37 -10.66 -10.02
N LEU A 120 -7.65 -10.78 -9.63
CA LEU A 120 -8.60 -9.67 -9.50
C LEU A 120 -8.47 -8.99 -8.13
N TRP A 121 -8.17 -9.80 -7.11
CA TRP A 121 -7.98 -9.37 -5.74
C TRP A 121 -7.15 -10.41 -4.98
N VAL A 122 -6.48 -9.93 -3.93
CA VAL A 122 -5.77 -10.73 -2.94
C VAL A 122 -6.10 -10.20 -1.56
N THR A 123 -6.48 -11.09 -0.65
CA THR A 123 -6.73 -10.76 0.76
C THR A 123 -5.66 -11.37 1.65
N TYR A 124 -5.22 -10.64 2.66
CA TYR A 124 -4.31 -11.16 3.68
C TYR A 124 -4.43 -10.38 4.99
N ARG A 125 -3.99 -11.00 6.07
CA ARG A 125 -3.97 -10.41 7.41
C ARG A 125 -2.55 -10.19 7.90
N ILE A 126 -2.27 -9.05 8.53
CA ILE A 126 -1.00 -8.72 9.14
C ILE A 126 -1.25 -8.38 10.61
N PHE A 127 -0.70 -9.20 11.50
CA PHE A 127 -0.84 -9.06 12.95
C PHE A 127 0.52 -8.77 13.62
N ASP A 128 0.48 -8.37 14.88
CA ASP A 128 1.67 -8.14 15.68
C ASP A 128 2.39 -9.46 15.99
N VAL A 129 3.71 -9.43 15.90
CA VAL A 129 4.58 -10.57 16.23
C VAL A 129 5.77 -10.05 17.04
N PRO A 130 6.30 -10.84 17.99
CA PRO A 130 7.42 -10.40 18.83
C PRO A 130 8.63 -9.93 18.03
N GLU A 131 8.93 -10.62 16.93
CA GLU A 131 10.05 -10.32 16.05
C GLU A 131 9.67 -10.45 14.58
N LEU A 132 10.15 -9.50 13.76
CA LEU A 132 9.94 -9.48 12.31
C LEU A 132 11.02 -10.28 11.58
N ASN A 133 11.05 -11.60 11.81
CA ASN A 133 12.02 -12.52 11.20
C ASN A 133 11.52 -13.04 9.85
N SER A 134 12.40 -13.10 8.85
CA SER A 134 12.10 -13.70 7.55
C SER A 134 13.33 -14.38 6.97
N GLU A 135 13.14 -15.51 6.28
CA GLU A 135 14.21 -16.15 5.52
C GLU A 135 14.66 -15.29 4.34
N LYS A 136 15.79 -15.69 3.74
CA LYS A 136 16.29 -15.10 2.51
C LYS A 136 15.19 -15.10 1.45
N ARG A 137 14.88 -13.91 0.93
CA ARG A 137 13.90 -13.70 -0.13
C ARG A 137 14.19 -14.67 -1.31
N PRO A 138 13.20 -15.46 -1.76
CA PRO A 138 13.33 -16.27 -2.97
C PRO A 138 13.76 -15.43 -4.18
N SER A 139 14.58 -16.02 -5.06
CA SER A 139 15.10 -15.33 -6.24
C SER A 139 14.19 -15.48 -7.48
N ASN A 140 13.40 -16.56 -7.53
CA ASN A 140 12.69 -16.96 -8.74
C ASN A 140 11.18 -17.03 -8.50
N PHE A 141 10.42 -16.55 -9.48
CA PHE A 141 8.98 -16.75 -9.54
C PHE A 141 8.64 -18.08 -10.16
N ARG A 142 7.49 -18.65 -9.79
CA ARG A 142 7.06 -19.97 -10.22
C ARG A 142 5.65 -19.91 -10.79
N ILE A 143 5.40 -20.73 -11.80
CA ILE A 143 4.05 -20.97 -12.34
C ILE A 143 3.17 -21.52 -11.21
N ASP A 144 1.95 -21.03 -11.11
CA ASP A 144 0.92 -21.64 -10.29
C ASP A 144 0.08 -22.59 -11.15
N TYR A 145 0.35 -23.90 -11.04
CA TYR A 145 -0.34 -24.92 -11.84
C TYR A 145 -1.83 -25.13 -11.46
N ARG A 146 -2.33 -24.40 -10.45
CA ARG A 146 -3.77 -24.36 -10.16
C ARG A 146 -4.54 -23.48 -11.15
N THR A 147 -3.86 -22.62 -11.93
CA THR A 147 -4.45 -21.77 -12.96
C THR A 147 -4.31 -22.42 -14.34
N GLN A 148 -5.28 -22.17 -15.23
CA GLN A 148 -5.21 -22.60 -16.63
C GLN A 148 -4.29 -21.69 -17.45
N ALA A 149 -4.24 -20.39 -17.11
CA ALA A 149 -3.38 -19.42 -17.77
C ALA A 149 -1.88 -19.76 -17.63
N ALA A 150 -1.49 -20.44 -16.55
CA ALA A 150 -0.13 -20.95 -16.30
C ALA A 150 0.98 -19.92 -16.59
N VAL A 151 0.74 -18.66 -16.22
CA VAL A 151 1.63 -17.53 -16.48
C VAL A 151 3.04 -17.83 -15.96
N ARG A 152 4.04 -17.56 -16.80
CA ARG A 152 5.44 -17.82 -16.54
C ARG A 152 6.14 -16.54 -16.10
N HIS A 153 7.24 -16.72 -15.37
CA HIS A 153 8.15 -15.61 -15.09
C HIS A 153 8.56 -14.89 -16.38
N ASP A 154 8.93 -15.65 -17.42
CA ASP A 154 9.50 -15.12 -18.66
C ASP A 154 8.53 -14.25 -19.46
N ASP A 155 7.22 -14.37 -19.23
CA ASP A 155 6.17 -13.56 -19.87
C ASP A 155 6.33 -12.05 -19.58
N TYR A 156 7.08 -11.71 -18.52
CA TYR A 156 7.35 -10.34 -18.09
C TYR A 156 8.76 -9.87 -18.49
N THR A 157 9.63 -10.77 -18.95
CA THR A 157 11.02 -10.44 -19.26
C THR A 157 11.06 -9.47 -20.44
N HIS A 158 11.82 -8.39 -20.30
CA HIS A 158 11.90 -7.29 -21.27
C HIS A 158 10.57 -6.56 -21.58
N SER A 159 9.53 -6.73 -20.77
CA SER A 159 8.25 -6.02 -20.94
C SER A 159 8.27 -4.54 -20.54
N GLY A 160 9.26 -4.13 -19.75
CA GLY A 160 9.27 -2.83 -19.06
C GLY A 160 8.54 -2.82 -17.71
N TYR A 161 7.77 -3.87 -17.39
CA TYR A 161 7.07 -4.01 -16.12
C TYR A 161 7.83 -4.88 -15.12
N ASP A 162 7.70 -4.53 -13.84
CA ASP A 162 8.11 -5.41 -12.76
C ASP A 162 7.07 -6.52 -12.54
N ARG A 163 7.53 -7.60 -11.89
CA ARG A 163 6.67 -8.63 -11.31
C ARG A 163 6.20 -8.15 -9.94
N GLY A 164 5.16 -7.32 -9.94
CA GLY A 164 4.59 -6.68 -8.75
C GLY A 164 3.82 -7.69 -7.92
N HIS A 165 4.13 -7.78 -6.62
CA HIS A 165 3.41 -8.66 -5.71
C HIS A 165 2.11 -7.98 -5.24
N LEU A 166 1.05 -8.76 -5.04
CA LEU A 166 -0.14 -8.29 -4.32
C LEU A 166 -0.05 -8.60 -2.83
N ALA A 167 0.06 -9.88 -2.44
CA ALA A 167 0.48 -10.27 -1.09
C ALA A 167 2.01 -10.07 -0.97
N PRO A 168 2.48 -9.17 -0.10
CA PRO A 168 3.88 -8.77 -0.08
C PRO A 168 4.76 -9.82 0.61
N ASN A 169 5.85 -10.24 -0.04
CA ASN A 169 6.82 -11.21 0.50
C ASN A 169 7.21 -10.93 1.97
N TYR A 170 7.57 -9.69 2.31
CA TYR A 170 8.04 -9.37 3.67
C TYR A 170 6.93 -9.46 4.71
N GLY A 171 5.73 -8.96 4.39
CA GLY A 171 4.57 -9.03 5.28
C GLY A 171 4.15 -10.48 5.55
N ILE A 172 4.04 -11.29 4.49
CA ILE A 172 3.65 -12.69 4.62
C ILE A 172 4.73 -13.53 5.32
N ALA A 173 6.00 -13.37 4.95
CA ALA A 173 7.10 -14.15 5.53
C ALA A 173 7.20 -13.99 7.04
N THR A 174 7.06 -12.75 7.52
CA THR A 174 7.20 -12.42 8.95
C THR A 174 6.03 -12.89 9.81
N ARG A 175 4.89 -13.26 9.21
CA ARG A 175 3.67 -13.67 9.95
C ARG A 175 3.38 -15.16 9.80
N TYR A 176 3.61 -15.70 8.62
CA TYR A 176 3.19 -17.06 8.25
C TYR A 176 4.37 -17.97 7.93
N GLY A 177 5.60 -17.46 8.01
CA GLY A 177 6.83 -18.23 7.89
C GLY A 177 7.24 -18.59 6.45
N PRO A 178 8.29 -19.40 6.32
CA PRO A 178 8.98 -19.65 5.04
C PRO A 178 8.13 -20.32 3.96
N ALA A 179 7.19 -21.18 4.35
CA ALA A 179 6.32 -21.85 3.40
C ALA A 179 5.38 -20.86 2.70
N ALA A 180 4.74 -19.97 3.48
CA ALA A 180 3.91 -18.89 2.97
C ALA A 180 4.73 -17.86 2.18
N GLN A 181 5.97 -17.60 2.60
CA GLN A 181 6.90 -16.76 1.85
C GLN A 181 7.16 -17.29 0.43
N ARG A 182 7.38 -18.60 0.27
CA ARG A 182 7.57 -19.20 -1.06
C ARG A 182 6.31 -19.09 -1.93
N GLU A 183 5.13 -19.16 -1.32
CA GLU A 183 3.87 -19.00 -2.04
C GLU A 183 3.70 -17.59 -2.59
N THR A 184 4.27 -16.53 -1.98
CA THR A 184 4.14 -15.17 -2.55
C THR A 184 4.81 -15.00 -3.92
N PHE A 185 5.67 -15.95 -4.33
CA PHE A 185 6.36 -15.99 -5.62
C PHE A 185 5.63 -16.80 -6.70
N LEU A 186 4.44 -17.32 -6.39
CA LEU A 186 3.54 -17.89 -7.40
C LEU A 186 3.03 -16.77 -8.31
N MET A 187 3.03 -17.01 -9.63
CA MET A 187 2.60 -16.01 -10.61
C MET A 187 1.11 -15.65 -10.50
N SER A 188 0.31 -16.43 -9.77
CA SER A 188 -1.07 -16.08 -9.41
C SER A 188 -1.18 -14.90 -8.43
N ASN A 189 -0.09 -14.54 -7.74
CA ASN A 189 0.01 -13.38 -6.84
C ASN A 189 0.75 -12.18 -7.50
N VAL A 190 0.98 -12.25 -8.81
CA VAL A 190 1.83 -11.29 -9.52
C VAL A 190 1.03 -10.59 -10.62
N ILE A 191 1.24 -9.29 -10.75
CA ILE A 191 0.69 -8.45 -11.82
C ILE A 191 1.82 -7.68 -12.53
N PRO A 192 1.63 -7.25 -13.79
CA PRO A 192 2.49 -6.25 -14.41
C PRO A 192 2.37 -4.96 -13.60
N GLN A 193 3.46 -4.53 -12.97
CA GLN A 193 3.45 -3.31 -12.18
C GLN A 193 4.53 -2.34 -12.66
N ASP A 194 4.17 -1.08 -12.88
CA ASP A 194 5.14 -0.06 -13.27
C ASP A 194 6.30 0.03 -12.24
N PRO A 195 7.56 0.05 -12.68
CA PRO A 195 8.72 0.13 -11.79
C PRO A 195 8.73 1.37 -10.88
N GLY A 196 8.21 2.51 -11.35
CA GLY A 196 8.07 3.75 -10.59
C GLY A 196 7.05 3.64 -9.45
N VAL A 197 6.03 2.79 -9.63
CA VAL A 197 5.04 2.46 -8.60
C VAL A 197 5.56 1.39 -7.64
N ASN A 198 5.93 0.22 -8.19
CA ASN A 198 6.34 -0.97 -7.43
C ASN A 198 7.51 -0.68 -6.48
N ARG A 199 8.55 0.01 -6.98
CA ARG A 199 9.81 0.20 -6.23
C ARG A 199 9.76 1.37 -5.24
N TYR A 200 8.74 2.22 -5.32
CA TYR A 200 8.62 3.43 -4.52
C TYR A 200 7.36 3.42 -3.65
N MET A 201 6.29 4.08 -4.11
CA MET A 201 5.09 4.33 -3.31
C MET A 201 4.42 3.04 -2.83
N TRP A 202 4.33 2.03 -3.71
CA TRP A 202 3.70 0.76 -3.37
C TRP A 202 4.49 0.02 -2.29
N LYS A 203 5.80 -0.09 -2.47
CA LYS A 203 6.71 -0.64 -1.45
C LYS A 203 6.65 0.13 -0.13
N ASP A 204 6.60 1.46 -0.15
CA ASP A 204 6.47 2.26 1.08
C ASP A 204 5.15 1.92 1.81
N LEU A 205 4.04 1.83 1.08
CA LEU A 205 2.75 1.41 1.63
C LEU A 205 2.80 0.00 2.23
N GLU A 206 3.36 -0.98 1.52
CA GLU A 206 3.54 -2.35 2.01
C GLU A 206 4.39 -2.42 3.29
N MET A 207 5.50 -1.68 3.32
CA MET A 207 6.38 -1.65 4.49
C MET A 207 5.71 -0.97 5.69
N ARG A 208 4.87 0.04 5.48
CA ARG A 208 4.06 0.65 6.55
C ARG A 208 3.08 -0.34 7.13
N VAL A 209 2.35 -1.07 6.29
CA VAL A 209 1.43 -2.11 6.74
C VAL A 209 2.18 -3.15 7.58
N ALA A 210 3.29 -3.69 7.04
CA ALA A 210 4.03 -4.77 7.68
C ALA A 210 4.82 -4.37 8.94
N LYS A 211 5.38 -3.15 9.00
CA LYS A 211 6.24 -2.73 10.12
C LYS A 211 5.55 -1.85 11.15
N ARG A 212 4.46 -1.19 10.78
CA ARG A 212 3.77 -0.24 11.64
C ARG A 212 2.34 -0.67 11.91
N TYR A 213 1.51 -0.83 10.88
CA TYR A 213 0.07 -1.01 11.13
C TYR A 213 -0.22 -2.32 11.84
N GLY A 214 0.32 -3.45 11.37
CA GLY A 214 0.16 -4.72 12.06
C GLY A 214 0.75 -4.74 13.47
N ARG A 215 1.79 -3.93 13.74
CA ARG A 215 2.43 -3.87 15.07
C ARG A 215 1.70 -2.95 16.04
N PHE A 216 1.29 -1.77 15.57
CA PHE A 216 0.78 -0.73 16.44
C PHE A 216 -0.74 -0.73 16.55
N PHE A 217 -1.46 -1.34 15.60
CA PHE A 217 -2.93 -1.46 15.61
C PHE A 217 -3.40 -2.90 15.89
N SER A 218 -2.57 -3.72 16.55
CA SER A 218 -2.82 -5.14 16.85
C SER A 218 -2.81 -6.06 15.63
N GLU A 219 -3.72 -5.82 14.69
CA GLU A 219 -3.79 -6.51 13.41
C GLU A 219 -4.60 -5.70 12.41
N VAL A 220 -4.29 -5.91 11.13
CA VAL A 220 -5.01 -5.30 10.02
C VAL A 220 -5.29 -6.34 8.95
N TRP A 221 -6.42 -6.20 8.29
CA TRP A 221 -6.75 -6.95 7.08
C TRP A 221 -6.53 -6.06 5.87
N VAL A 222 -6.05 -6.68 4.80
CA VAL A 222 -5.75 -5.99 3.55
C VAL A 222 -6.40 -6.71 2.40
N ILE A 223 -7.10 -5.95 1.56
CA ILE A 223 -7.59 -6.37 0.25
C ILE A 223 -6.84 -5.54 -0.79
N THR A 224 -6.28 -6.16 -1.83
CA THR A 224 -5.48 -5.44 -2.81
C THR A 224 -5.58 -6.09 -4.18
N GLY A 225 -5.48 -5.31 -5.24
CA GLY A 225 -5.59 -5.85 -6.58
C GLY A 225 -5.41 -4.80 -7.68
N PRO A 226 -5.47 -5.23 -8.93
CA PRO A 226 -5.46 -4.36 -10.10
C PRO A 226 -6.86 -3.83 -10.44
N VAL A 227 -6.90 -2.73 -11.18
CA VAL A 227 -8.09 -2.25 -11.88
C VAL A 227 -7.81 -2.30 -13.37
N PHE A 228 -8.64 -3.05 -14.10
CA PHE A 228 -8.60 -3.13 -15.55
C PHE A 228 -9.65 -2.21 -16.15
N THR A 229 -9.32 -1.53 -17.26
CA THR A 229 -10.28 -0.68 -17.98
C THR A 229 -10.42 -1.16 -19.42
N LYS A 230 -11.43 -0.66 -20.14
CA LYS A 230 -11.76 -1.12 -21.51
C LYS A 230 -10.62 -0.94 -22.52
N SER A 231 -9.66 -0.03 -22.28
CA SER A 231 -8.46 0.10 -23.10
C SER A 231 -7.47 -1.01 -22.71
N MET A 232 -7.58 -2.17 -23.36
CA MET A 232 -6.72 -3.33 -23.11
C MET A 232 -5.29 -3.04 -23.58
N ARG A 233 -4.39 -2.80 -22.62
CA ARG A 233 -2.95 -2.96 -22.83
C ARG A 233 -2.57 -4.33 -22.29
N GLU A 234 -1.80 -5.09 -23.04
CA GLU A 234 -1.37 -6.44 -22.66
C GLU A 234 0.12 -6.61 -22.92
N LEU A 235 0.76 -7.48 -22.15
CA LEU A 235 2.06 -8.02 -22.51
C LEU A 235 1.95 -8.89 -23.77
N PRO A 236 3.03 -9.13 -24.53
CA PRO A 236 2.98 -10.04 -25.69
C PRO A 236 2.47 -11.45 -25.38
N SER A 237 2.55 -11.86 -24.12
CA SER A 237 2.03 -13.13 -23.58
C SER A 237 0.51 -13.14 -23.36
N GLY A 238 -0.19 -12.03 -23.57
CA GLY A 238 -1.62 -11.85 -23.28
C GLY A 238 -1.93 -11.59 -21.80
N VAL A 239 -0.93 -11.30 -20.97
CA VAL A 239 -1.16 -10.86 -19.59
C VAL A 239 -1.62 -9.40 -19.63
N GLU A 240 -2.85 -9.15 -19.17
CA GLU A 240 -3.39 -7.79 -19.12
C GLU A 240 -2.58 -6.88 -18.18
N ILE A 241 -2.40 -5.63 -18.61
CA ILE A 241 -1.70 -4.60 -17.86
C ILE A 241 -2.75 -3.74 -17.13
N PRO A 242 -2.72 -3.70 -15.79
CA PRO A 242 -3.62 -2.86 -15.00
C PRO A 242 -3.47 -1.37 -15.33
N LYS A 243 -4.57 -0.62 -15.22
CA LYS A 243 -4.53 0.85 -15.30
C LYS A 243 -4.38 1.51 -13.93
N TYR A 244 -4.88 0.85 -12.89
CA TYR A 244 -4.69 1.27 -11.51
C TYR A 244 -4.37 0.05 -10.64
N TYR A 245 -3.83 0.34 -9.46
CA TYR A 245 -3.62 -0.60 -8.38
C TYR A 245 -4.38 -0.09 -7.16
N TYR A 246 -5.11 -0.96 -6.46
CA TYR A 246 -5.84 -0.58 -5.27
C TYR A 246 -5.37 -1.37 -4.04
N LYS A 247 -5.48 -0.74 -2.88
CA LYS A 247 -5.27 -1.38 -1.58
C LYS A 247 -6.27 -0.82 -0.58
N ILE A 248 -7.02 -1.69 0.07
CA ILE A 248 -7.97 -1.40 1.14
C ILE A 248 -7.39 -2.03 2.40
N ILE A 249 -7.31 -1.26 3.47
CA ILE A 249 -6.78 -1.69 4.77
C ILE A 249 -7.86 -1.42 5.79
N VAL A 250 -8.20 -2.43 6.59
CA VAL A 250 -9.16 -2.29 7.69
C VAL A 250 -8.59 -2.80 9.00
N ASP A 251 -9.06 -2.19 10.08
CA ASP A 251 -8.77 -2.64 11.44
C ASP A 251 -9.98 -2.44 12.36
N GLU A 252 -10.03 -3.22 13.42
CA GLU A 252 -11.01 -3.04 14.50
C GLU A 252 -10.35 -2.28 15.64
N HIS A 253 -10.92 -1.12 16.00
CA HIS A 253 -10.44 -0.30 17.11
C HIS A 253 -11.61 0.23 17.93
N GLU A 254 -11.62 -0.05 19.24
CA GLU A 254 -12.65 0.42 20.18
C GLU A 254 -14.10 0.15 19.71
N LYS A 255 -14.37 -1.08 19.25
CA LYS A 255 -15.66 -1.49 18.65
C LYS A 255 -16.06 -0.64 17.43
N ARG A 256 -15.07 -0.17 16.68
CA ARG A 256 -15.27 0.49 15.38
C ARG A 256 -14.42 -0.21 14.34
N LEU A 257 -14.97 -0.37 13.14
CA LEU A 257 -14.23 -0.76 11.97
C LEU A 257 -13.72 0.51 11.29
N ARG A 258 -12.42 0.61 11.04
CA ARG A 258 -11.84 1.73 10.28
C ARG A 258 -11.33 1.25 8.95
N ALA A 259 -11.34 2.14 7.95
CA ALA A 259 -10.81 1.84 6.62
C ALA A 259 -9.87 2.92 6.09
N LEU A 260 -8.86 2.48 5.35
CA LEU A 260 -8.10 3.29 4.40
C LEU A 260 -8.12 2.60 3.05
N ALA A 261 -8.58 3.32 2.02
CA ALA A 261 -8.56 2.85 0.64
C ALA A 261 -7.62 3.72 -0.21
N PHE A 262 -6.82 3.07 -1.05
CA PHE A 262 -5.87 3.70 -1.96
C PHE A 262 -6.14 3.27 -3.39
N LEU A 263 -6.08 4.23 -4.31
CA LEU A 263 -6.13 4.00 -5.75
C LEU A 263 -4.93 4.70 -6.39
N VAL A 264 -4.05 3.93 -7.01
CA VAL A 264 -2.77 4.39 -7.56
C VAL A 264 -2.78 4.14 -9.06
N GLU A 265 -2.52 5.18 -9.86
CA GLU A 265 -2.45 5.04 -11.31
C GLU A 265 -1.21 4.24 -11.73
N ASP A 266 -1.33 3.50 -12.82
CA ASP A 266 -0.17 3.04 -13.55
C ASP A 266 0.70 4.22 -14.00
N GLU A 267 2.02 4.01 -14.08
CA GLU A 267 3.00 5.07 -14.37
C GLU A 267 3.00 6.24 -13.36
N CYS A 268 2.44 6.03 -12.15
CA CYS A 268 2.46 7.05 -11.10
C CYS A 268 3.91 7.46 -10.78
N PRO A 269 4.24 8.77 -10.78
CA PRO A 269 5.61 9.22 -10.62
C PRO A 269 6.27 8.73 -9.32
N PRO A 270 7.58 8.43 -9.33
CA PRO A 270 8.32 8.15 -8.11
C PRO A 270 8.19 9.30 -7.10
N PHE A 271 8.26 9.00 -5.80
CA PHE A 271 8.08 10.01 -4.73
C PHE A 271 6.69 10.68 -4.73
N THR A 272 5.66 10.04 -5.27
CA THR A 272 4.28 10.43 -5.01
C THR A 272 3.91 10.05 -3.56
N ARG A 273 3.23 10.95 -2.84
CA ARG A 273 2.86 10.77 -1.42
C ARG A 273 1.67 9.83 -1.27
N ILE A 274 1.76 8.85 -0.38
CA ILE A 274 0.69 7.86 -0.12
C ILE A 274 -0.66 8.54 0.17
N LYS A 275 -0.66 9.59 1.00
CA LYS A 275 -1.86 10.34 1.36
C LYS A 275 -2.60 10.91 0.14
N SER A 276 -1.91 11.32 -0.93
CA SER A 276 -2.54 11.88 -2.12
C SER A 276 -3.22 10.84 -3.01
N ARG A 277 -3.21 9.56 -2.61
CA ARG A 277 -3.88 8.45 -3.29
C ARG A 277 -5.01 7.83 -2.47
N LEU A 278 -5.36 8.43 -1.33
CA LEU A 278 -6.57 8.06 -0.59
C LEU A 278 -7.81 8.24 -1.47
N THR A 279 -8.73 7.28 -1.40
CA THR A 279 -10.01 7.25 -2.10
C THR A 279 -11.10 6.65 -1.19
N SER A 280 -12.34 6.58 -1.67
CA SER A 280 -13.41 5.75 -1.08
C SER A 280 -13.35 4.32 -1.64
N ILE A 281 -13.95 3.35 -0.93
CA ILE A 281 -14.04 1.97 -1.40
C ILE A 281 -15.05 1.89 -2.56
N ASP A 282 -16.16 2.63 -2.49
CA ASP A 282 -17.15 2.77 -3.58
C ASP A 282 -16.47 3.08 -4.93
N GLN A 283 -15.46 3.96 -4.93
CA GLN A 283 -14.75 4.32 -6.16
C GLN A 283 -13.97 3.13 -6.74
N ILE A 284 -13.44 2.25 -5.88
CA ILE A 284 -12.74 1.03 -6.28
C ILE A 284 -13.75 0.01 -6.80
N GLU A 285 -14.89 -0.16 -6.13
CA GLU A 285 -15.98 -1.04 -6.57
C GLU A 285 -16.55 -0.63 -7.92
N GLU A 286 -16.77 0.66 -8.12
CA GLU A 286 -17.26 1.18 -9.40
C GLU A 286 -16.34 0.80 -10.56
N LEU A 287 -15.02 0.87 -10.32
CA LEU A 287 -13.99 0.60 -11.32
C LEU A 287 -13.71 -0.90 -11.52
N THR A 288 -13.81 -1.71 -10.47
CA THR A 288 -13.49 -3.14 -10.51
C THR A 288 -14.70 -4.02 -10.80
N GLY A 289 -15.90 -3.55 -10.44
CA GLY A 289 -17.13 -4.34 -10.41
C GLY A 289 -17.20 -5.34 -9.26
N LEU A 290 -16.26 -5.29 -8.31
CA LEU A 290 -16.27 -6.11 -7.10
C LEU A 290 -17.19 -5.48 -6.04
N ASP A 291 -17.67 -6.33 -5.14
CA ASP A 291 -18.34 -5.96 -3.90
C ASP A 291 -17.41 -6.37 -2.75
N PHE A 292 -16.89 -5.39 -2.01
CA PHE A 292 -16.02 -5.61 -0.87
C PHE A 292 -16.86 -5.71 0.40
N PHE A 293 -16.37 -6.48 1.37
CA PHE A 293 -17.07 -6.66 2.65
C PHE A 293 -18.53 -7.15 2.57
N PRO A 294 -18.87 -8.12 1.68
CA PRO A 294 -20.26 -8.53 1.44
C PRO A 294 -20.98 -9.11 2.66
N GLU A 295 -20.24 -9.54 3.70
CA GLU A 295 -20.82 -10.07 4.94
C GLU A 295 -21.13 -8.97 5.97
N LEU A 296 -20.73 -7.72 5.73
CA LEU A 296 -21.12 -6.60 6.58
C LEU A 296 -22.60 -6.22 6.34
N PRO A 297 -23.29 -5.71 7.37
CA PRO A 297 -24.59 -5.06 7.19
C PRO A 297 -24.54 -3.91 6.18
N LEU A 298 -25.59 -3.76 5.37
CA LEU A 298 -25.64 -2.76 4.28
C LEU A 298 -25.46 -1.31 4.76
N ASP A 299 -25.90 -0.99 5.97
CA ASP A 299 -25.72 0.34 6.56
C ASP A 299 -24.27 0.59 6.96
N MET A 300 -23.57 -0.44 7.46
CA MET A 300 -22.14 -0.40 7.70
C MET A 300 -21.35 -0.27 6.39
N GLN A 301 -21.66 -1.08 5.38
CA GLN A 301 -21.06 -1.00 4.05
C GLN A 301 -21.17 0.43 3.49
N LYS A 302 -22.40 0.95 3.42
CA LYS A 302 -22.68 2.30 2.88
C LYS A 302 -21.86 3.42 3.53
N HIS A 303 -21.60 3.35 4.84
CA HIS A 303 -20.82 4.37 5.54
C HIS A 303 -19.31 4.11 5.46
N LEU A 304 -18.88 2.86 5.59
CA LEU A 304 -17.47 2.49 5.49
C LEU A 304 -16.93 2.72 4.08
N GLU A 305 -17.72 2.40 3.05
CA GLU A 305 -17.28 2.35 1.67
C GLU A 305 -17.45 3.67 0.93
N GLY A 306 -18.51 4.42 1.26
CA GLY A 306 -18.85 5.69 0.61
C GLY A 306 -17.99 6.88 1.05
N GLU A 307 -17.34 6.80 2.21
CA GLU A 307 -16.49 7.90 2.71
C GLU A 307 -15.02 7.76 2.26
N ARG A 308 -14.36 8.91 2.12
CA ARG A 308 -12.91 9.00 1.85
C ARG A 308 -12.17 9.57 3.05
N ALA A 309 -11.21 8.82 3.57
CA ALA A 309 -10.31 9.31 4.62
C ALA A 309 -9.49 10.50 4.11
N SER A 310 -9.29 11.50 4.96
CA SER A 310 -8.49 12.70 4.63
C SER A 310 -7.12 12.72 5.30
N ARG A 311 -6.79 11.68 6.07
CA ARG A 311 -5.48 11.42 6.66
C ARG A 311 -5.14 9.93 6.65
N LEU A 312 -3.88 9.62 6.88
CA LEU A 312 -3.43 8.26 7.20
C LEU A 312 -3.64 8.02 8.70
N TRP A 313 -3.59 6.77 9.14
CA TRP A 313 -3.65 6.50 10.58
C TRP A 313 -2.37 6.96 11.30
N PRO A 314 -2.49 7.73 12.40
CA PRO A 314 -1.35 8.21 13.17
C PRO A 314 -0.69 7.04 13.92
N TRP A 315 0.59 6.78 13.66
CA TRP A 315 1.29 5.64 14.27
C TRP A 315 2.06 6.01 15.55
N MET A 316 2.41 7.27 15.77
CA MET A 316 3.28 7.67 16.88
C MET A 316 2.65 7.48 18.27
N GLY A 317 1.38 7.84 18.43
CA GLY A 317 0.64 7.60 19.68
C GLY A 317 0.54 6.10 20.00
N PRO A 318 0.02 5.28 19.08
CA PRO A 318 0.06 3.83 19.14
C PRO A 318 1.44 3.24 19.46
N ALA A 319 2.50 3.74 18.81
CA ALA A 319 3.86 3.28 19.06
C ALA A 319 4.35 3.62 20.47
N LEU A 320 4.08 4.84 20.95
CA LEU A 320 4.42 5.22 22.32
C LEU A 320 3.70 4.32 23.33
N ASN A 321 2.41 4.06 23.12
CA ASN A 321 1.64 3.13 23.96
C ASN A 321 2.22 1.71 23.92
N TYR A 322 2.61 1.24 22.74
CA TYR A 322 3.28 -0.03 22.54
C TYR A 322 4.56 -0.15 23.34
N TYR A 323 5.46 0.83 23.25
CA TYR A 323 6.72 0.76 23.99
C TYR A 323 6.58 0.98 25.50
N LEU A 324 5.62 1.80 25.94
CA LEU A 324 5.41 2.07 27.37
C LEU A 324 4.70 0.93 28.10
N LYS A 325 3.75 0.26 27.45
CA LYS A 325 2.86 -0.73 28.08
C LYS A 325 3.06 -2.15 27.59
N ASN A 326 3.93 -2.36 26.60
CA ASN A 326 4.07 -3.60 25.84
C ASN A 326 2.71 -4.09 25.29
N ARG A 327 1.87 -3.15 24.85
CA ARG A 327 0.50 -3.39 24.38
C ARG A 327 0.22 -2.66 23.07
N THR A 328 -0.48 -3.32 22.17
CA THR A 328 -1.00 -2.73 20.95
C THR A 328 -2.09 -1.69 21.24
N TYR A 329 -2.35 -0.79 20.28
CA TYR A 329 -3.36 0.27 20.38
C TYR A 329 -4.77 -0.29 20.46
#